data_AF-A0A3M1B819-F1
#
_entry.id   AF-A0A3M1B819-F1
#
_cell.length_a   1.000
_cell.length_b   1.000
_cell.length_c   1.000
_cell.angle_alpha   90.00
_cell.angle_beta   90.00
_cell.angle_gamma   90.00
#
_symmetry.space_group_name_H-M   'P 1'
#
loop_
_entity.id
_entity.type
_entity.pdbx_description
1 polymer ?
#
loop_
_entity_poly.entity_id
_entity_poly.type
_entity_poly.pdbx_seq_one_letter_code
_entity_poly.pdbx_strand_id
1 'polypeptide(L)'
;MRKRQSGTGKEKLFLFSSIFFIVMGTGLLVAVEYHKRHHKKDHHSLHRPQPSAVTVEDQESSEQNRIPFEKISEREYKSDMDEAFLCLVEGGEFILGYRKGSMFWRPESRQKLPQYLMDKMAVTYAQYQRFLLANPEWRKGRKKAVEFADANYLKDWNGIDYPEHKGKHPVVYVSWFAARAYAKWAKRRLPTELEWEKAARGTDGRIYPWGNEPPTKQRANYGFLQGGTTPVDAYQAFASPYGCLNMVGNVWQWCADDFDGNLKVIRGGSWRNLASNLRVFYRLGEDPRVCDMHIGFRCAWSASDTAD
;
A
#
# COMPACT_ATOMS: atom_id res chain seq x y z
N MET A 1 -27.51 75.71 -0.45
CA MET A 1 -27.30 74.53 -1.33
C MET A 1 -25.82 74.34 -1.65
N ARG A 2 -25.20 73.31 -1.04
CA ARG A 2 -24.34 72.29 -1.69
C ARG A 2 -23.25 72.71 -2.71
N LYS A 3 -21.97 72.55 -2.31
CA LYS A 3 -20.90 71.66 -2.88
C LYS A 3 -19.51 72.28 -2.63
N ARG A 4 -18.71 71.66 -1.75
CA ARG A 4 -17.59 70.71 -2.00
C ARG A 4 -16.23 71.41 -2.11
N GLN A 5 -15.50 71.43 -0.99
CA GLN A 5 -14.04 71.51 -0.96
C GLN A 5 -13.45 70.10 -1.14
N SER A 6 -12.39 70.00 -1.95
CA SER A 6 -11.54 68.82 -2.13
C SER A 6 -10.43 68.83 -1.09
N GLY A 7 -10.41 67.82 -0.22
CA GLY A 7 -9.28 67.53 0.67
C GLY A 7 -8.81 66.09 0.44
N THR A 8 -7.59 65.93 -0.06
CA THR A 8 -6.89 64.65 -0.20
C THR A 8 -6.26 64.28 1.14
N GLY A 9 -6.87 63.34 1.87
CA GLY A 9 -6.29 62.67 3.04
C GLY A 9 -6.06 61.20 2.72
N LYS A 10 -4.80 60.74 2.79
CA LYS A 10 -4.44 59.32 2.74
C LYS A 10 -4.73 58.70 4.10
N GLU A 11 -5.80 57.92 4.21
CA GLU A 11 -6.05 57.04 5.36
C GLU A 11 -5.55 55.62 5.07
N LYS A 12 -4.72 55.11 5.98
CA LYS A 12 -4.28 53.71 6.04
C LYS A 12 -5.44 52.88 6.59
N LEU A 13 -5.99 51.99 5.77
CA LEU A 13 -6.99 51.02 6.20
C LEU A 13 -6.29 49.71 6.57
N PHE A 14 -6.23 49.42 7.87
CA PHE A 14 -5.95 48.09 8.41
C PHE A 14 -7.14 47.18 8.12
N LEU A 15 -6.92 46.11 7.36
CA LEU A 15 -7.87 45.00 7.21
C LEU A 15 -7.22 43.74 7.78
N PHE A 16 -7.72 43.32 8.95
CA PHE A 16 -7.53 41.97 9.46
C PHE A 16 -8.33 41.01 8.58
N SER A 17 -7.64 40.12 7.87
CA SER A 17 -8.25 38.95 7.23
C SER A 17 -7.53 37.70 7.73
N SER A 18 -8.15 37.03 8.69
CA SER A 18 -7.82 35.66 9.08
C SER A 18 -8.53 34.72 8.11
N ILE A 19 -7.82 34.00 7.22
CA ILE A 19 -8.34 32.81 6.53
C ILE A 19 -7.18 31.86 6.17
N PHE A 20 -7.22 30.67 6.77
CA PHE A 20 -6.77 29.34 6.32
C PHE A 20 -5.48 29.21 5.49
N PHE A 21 -4.40 28.81 6.16
CA PHE A 21 -3.32 28.04 5.52
C PHE A 21 -3.80 26.60 5.29
N ILE A 22 -4.16 26.29 4.03
CA ILE A 22 -4.31 24.92 3.57
C ILE A 22 -2.91 24.30 3.49
N VAL A 23 -2.63 23.30 4.31
CA VAL A 23 -1.44 22.45 4.23
C VAL A 23 -1.57 21.57 2.98
N MET A 24 -1.24 22.14 1.82
CA MET A 24 -0.95 21.44 0.58
C MET A 24 0.57 21.32 0.47
N GLY A 25 1.10 20.10 0.47
CA GLY A 25 2.41 19.86 -0.12
C GLY A 25 3.55 19.41 0.78
N THR A 26 3.34 18.54 1.76
CA THR A 26 4.49 17.81 2.35
C THR A 26 5.04 16.74 1.40
N GLY A 27 4.17 16.01 0.68
CA GLY A 27 4.62 14.95 -0.24
C GLY A 27 5.34 15.44 -1.51
N LEU A 28 4.98 16.62 -2.03
CA LEU A 28 5.61 17.17 -3.24
C LEU A 28 6.97 17.81 -2.94
N LEU A 29 7.12 18.45 -1.77
CA LEU A 29 8.38 19.09 -1.37
C LEU A 29 9.48 18.07 -1.08
N VAL A 30 9.15 16.93 -0.46
CA VAL A 30 10.13 15.90 -0.08
C VAL A 30 10.79 15.29 -1.31
N ALA A 31 10.03 15.03 -2.38
CA ALA A 31 10.55 14.47 -3.63
C ALA A 31 11.48 15.44 -4.39
N VAL A 32 11.19 16.75 -4.35
CA VAL A 32 11.99 17.77 -5.05
C VAL A 32 13.29 18.09 -4.31
N GLU A 33 13.28 18.08 -2.97
CA GLU A 33 14.46 18.42 -2.17
C GLU A 33 15.51 17.29 -2.11
N TYR A 34 15.06 16.03 -2.18
CA TYR A 34 15.95 14.84 -2.18
C TYR A 34 16.86 14.79 -3.42
N HIS A 35 16.34 15.16 -4.59
CA HIS A 35 17.05 15.06 -5.87
C HIS A 35 18.28 16.00 -5.98
N LYS A 36 18.34 17.08 -5.17
CA LYS A 36 19.45 18.06 -5.23
C LYS A 36 20.70 17.66 -4.44
N ARG A 37 20.63 16.67 -3.52
CA ARG A 37 21.71 16.45 -2.53
C ARG A 37 22.66 15.28 -2.79
N HIS A 38 22.39 14.36 -3.71
CA HIS A 38 23.16 13.10 -3.77
C HIS A 38 23.76 12.75 -5.14
N HIS A 39 24.37 13.73 -5.82
CA HIS A 39 25.38 13.47 -6.83
C HIS A 39 26.79 13.72 -6.26
N LYS A 40 27.39 12.72 -5.60
CA LYS A 40 28.85 12.51 -5.54
C LYS A 40 29.21 11.19 -4.82
N LYS A 41 29.76 10.24 -5.60
CA LYS A 41 30.90 9.32 -5.29
C LYS A 41 30.70 8.27 -4.17
N ASP A 42 31.24 7.04 -4.19
CA ASP A 42 32.38 6.39 -4.86
C ASP A 42 32.18 4.86 -5.01
N HIS A 43 32.98 4.26 -5.91
CA HIS A 43 33.13 2.81 -6.14
C HIS A 43 34.10 2.16 -5.14
N HIS A 44 33.72 1.04 -4.52
CA HIS A 44 34.68 0.03 -4.04
C HIS A 44 34.12 -1.40 -4.16
N SER A 45 34.95 -2.30 -4.69
CA SER A 45 34.68 -3.72 -4.92
C SER A 45 34.84 -4.54 -3.65
N LEU A 46 33.93 -5.49 -3.40
CA LEU A 46 34.07 -6.48 -2.33
C LEU A 46 34.02 -7.91 -2.91
N HIS A 47 34.99 -8.71 -2.48
CA HIS A 47 35.16 -10.13 -2.78
C HIS A 47 33.98 -10.97 -2.27
N ARG A 48 33.54 -11.95 -3.08
CA ARG A 48 32.48 -12.91 -2.75
C ARG A 48 33.11 -14.21 -2.22
N PRO A 49 32.69 -14.75 -1.05
CA PRO A 49 33.05 -16.10 -0.65
C PRO A 49 32.11 -17.14 -1.27
N GLN A 50 32.65 -18.34 -1.53
CA GLN A 50 31.96 -19.51 -2.09
C GLN A 50 31.11 -20.24 -1.03
N PRO A 51 29.98 -20.88 -1.39
CA PRO A 51 29.12 -21.59 -0.45
C PRO A 51 29.62 -23.01 -0.14
N SER A 52 29.64 -23.37 1.14
CA SER A 52 29.81 -24.73 1.66
C SER A 52 28.48 -25.50 1.66
N ALA A 53 28.53 -26.78 1.31
CA ALA A 53 27.40 -27.69 1.16
C ALA A 53 26.55 -27.85 2.45
N VAL A 54 25.23 -27.83 2.29
CA VAL A 54 24.24 -28.14 3.34
C VAL A 54 23.68 -29.55 3.08
N THR A 55 23.64 -30.37 4.14
CA THR A 55 23.24 -31.78 4.17
C THR A 55 21.72 -31.98 4.14
N VAL A 56 21.29 -33.18 3.70
CA VAL A 56 20.00 -33.53 3.09
C VAL A 56 18.85 -33.82 4.08
N GLU A 57 18.88 -33.32 5.32
CA GLU A 57 17.88 -33.74 6.34
C GLU A 57 16.64 -32.83 6.50
N ASP A 58 16.55 -31.69 5.79
CA ASP A 58 15.45 -30.72 5.98
C ASP A 58 14.20 -30.90 5.08
N GLN A 59 14.15 -31.92 4.22
CA GLN A 59 13.11 -31.99 3.16
C GLN A 59 11.72 -32.44 3.63
N GLU A 60 11.58 -33.25 4.69
CA GLU A 60 10.28 -33.82 5.09
C GLU A 60 9.33 -32.83 5.80
N SER A 61 9.84 -31.74 6.41
CA SER A 61 8.97 -30.76 7.09
C SER A 61 8.29 -29.74 6.14
N SER A 62 8.69 -29.72 4.87
CA SER A 62 8.29 -28.71 3.88
C SER A 62 6.99 -29.04 3.12
N GLU A 63 6.55 -30.30 3.12
CA GLU A 63 5.37 -30.72 2.36
C GLU A 63 4.05 -30.47 3.10
N GLN A 64 4.05 -30.53 4.43
CA GLN A 64 2.85 -30.33 5.26
C GLN A 64 2.37 -28.86 5.33
N ASN A 65 3.15 -27.92 4.80
CA ASN A 65 3.03 -26.47 5.02
C ASN A 65 2.57 -25.67 3.77
N ARG A 66 2.06 -26.35 2.74
CA ARG A 66 1.65 -25.73 1.47
C ARG A 66 0.17 -25.37 1.52
N ILE A 67 -0.22 -24.19 1.03
CA ILE A 67 -1.62 -23.94 0.63
C ILE A 67 -1.87 -24.91 -0.55
N PRO A 68 -2.75 -25.91 -0.41
CA PRO A 68 -2.92 -26.89 -1.47
C PRO A 68 -3.53 -26.19 -2.67
N PHE A 69 -2.81 -26.16 -3.79
CA PHE A 69 -3.29 -25.51 -5.02
C PHE A 69 -4.61 -26.14 -5.50
N GLU A 70 -4.80 -27.43 -5.19
CA GLU A 70 -6.02 -28.21 -5.46
C GLU A 70 -7.22 -27.81 -4.58
N LYS A 71 -7.01 -27.14 -3.43
CA LYS A 71 -8.08 -26.58 -2.58
C LYS A 71 -8.55 -25.20 -3.05
N ILE A 72 -8.02 -24.65 -4.16
CA ILE A 72 -8.56 -23.47 -4.83
C ILE A 72 -9.79 -23.89 -5.65
N SER A 73 -10.71 -24.63 -5.02
CA SER A 73 -11.83 -25.26 -5.72
C SER A 73 -12.91 -24.25 -6.15
N GLU A 74 -12.86 -23.00 -5.67
CA GLU A 74 -13.90 -21.99 -5.93
C GLU A 74 -13.36 -20.54 -6.05
N ARG A 75 -12.16 -20.33 -6.62
CA ARG A 75 -11.50 -19.01 -6.79
C ARG A 75 -11.16 -18.24 -5.52
N GLU A 76 -11.57 -18.71 -4.34
CA GLU A 76 -11.24 -18.13 -3.04
C GLU A 76 -10.67 -19.18 -2.08
N TYR A 77 -9.63 -18.80 -1.32
CA TYR A 77 -9.03 -19.60 -0.24
C TYR A 77 -9.10 -18.82 1.08
N LYS A 78 -9.51 -19.46 2.18
CA LYS A 78 -9.46 -18.86 3.52
C LYS A 78 -8.22 -19.36 4.27
N SER A 79 -7.34 -18.44 4.65
CA SER A 79 -6.11 -18.73 5.41
C SER A 79 -6.42 -19.17 6.84
N ASP A 80 -5.83 -20.28 7.28
CA ASP A 80 -5.97 -20.78 8.65
C ASP A 80 -5.21 -19.92 9.69
N MET A 81 -4.21 -19.14 9.24
CA MET A 81 -3.34 -18.35 10.12
C MET A 81 -4.00 -17.04 10.59
N ASP A 82 -4.70 -16.37 9.69
CA ASP A 82 -5.25 -15.03 9.92
C ASP A 82 -6.68 -14.86 9.38
N GLU A 83 -7.29 -15.92 8.85
CA GLU A 83 -8.65 -15.93 8.28
C GLU A 83 -8.83 -15.01 7.06
N ALA A 84 -7.75 -14.56 6.41
CA ALA A 84 -7.86 -13.82 5.17
C ALA A 84 -8.46 -14.68 4.06
N PHE A 85 -9.34 -14.08 3.27
CA PHE A 85 -9.74 -14.64 1.97
C PHE A 85 -8.74 -14.20 0.90
N LEU A 86 -8.30 -15.12 0.06
CA LEU A 86 -7.38 -14.89 -1.05
C LEU A 86 -8.09 -15.18 -2.37
N CYS A 87 -7.88 -14.34 -3.37
CA CYS A 87 -8.36 -14.51 -4.74
C CYS A 87 -7.29 -15.15 -5.62
N LEU A 88 -7.67 -16.09 -6.48
CA LEU A 88 -6.82 -16.57 -7.55
C LEU A 88 -6.67 -15.51 -8.65
N VAL A 89 -5.43 -15.13 -8.92
CA VAL A 89 -5.07 -14.34 -10.10
C VAL A 89 -4.45 -15.26 -11.12
N GLU A 90 -5.18 -15.48 -12.20
CA GLU A 90 -4.76 -16.38 -13.28
C GLU A 90 -3.43 -15.95 -13.90
N GLY A 91 -2.60 -16.93 -14.23
CA GLY A 91 -1.36 -16.71 -14.96
C GLY A 91 -1.60 -16.16 -16.37
N GLY A 92 -0.57 -15.62 -16.99
CA GLY A 92 -0.62 -15.13 -18.37
C GLY A 92 -0.30 -13.65 -18.53
N GLU A 93 -0.48 -13.17 -19.76
CA GLU A 93 -0.13 -11.82 -20.17
C GLU A 93 -1.10 -10.75 -19.65
N PHE A 94 -0.58 -9.56 -19.37
CA PHE A 94 -1.37 -8.38 -19.04
C PHE A 94 -0.66 -7.10 -19.49
N ILE A 95 -1.41 -5.99 -19.48
CA ILE A 95 -0.90 -4.66 -19.81
C ILE A 95 -0.48 -3.97 -18.50
N LEU A 96 0.81 -3.72 -18.35
CA LEU A 96 1.40 -2.92 -17.27
C LEU A 96 1.52 -1.46 -17.72
N GLY A 97 1.23 -0.50 -16.84
CA GLY A 97 1.50 0.91 -17.08
C GLY A 97 0.54 1.55 -18.08
N TYR A 98 0.79 2.80 -18.47
CA TYR A 98 -0.17 3.56 -19.30
C TYR A 98 0.52 4.50 -20.28
N ARG A 99 0.19 4.33 -21.57
CA ARG A 99 0.71 5.12 -22.69
C ARG A 99 2.23 5.33 -22.59
N LYS A 100 2.70 6.57 -22.69
CA LYS A 100 4.13 6.94 -22.70
C LYS A 100 4.82 6.82 -21.33
N GLY A 101 4.11 6.53 -20.25
CA GLY A 101 4.68 6.58 -18.90
C GLY A 101 4.78 8.00 -18.34
N SER A 102 5.08 8.09 -17.04
CA SER A 102 5.45 9.30 -16.32
C SER A 102 6.19 8.92 -15.03
N MET A 103 6.53 9.89 -14.18
CA MET A 103 7.03 9.57 -12.84
C MET A 103 6.01 8.82 -11.97
N PHE A 104 4.70 8.89 -12.30
CA PHE A 104 3.63 8.28 -11.51
C PHE A 104 3.07 6.99 -12.12
N TRP A 105 3.58 6.53 -13.28
CA TRP A 105 3.21 5.25 -13.88
C TRP A 105 4.22 4.83 -14.94
N ARG A 106 4.45 3.53 -15.07
CA ARG A 106 5.36 2.98 -16.08
C ARG A 106 4.79 3.21 -17.50
N PRO A 107 5.66 3.28 -18.53
CA PRO A 107 5.20 3.19 -19.91
C PRO A 107 4.45 1.87 -20.14
N GLU A 108 3.47 1.91 -21.03
CA GLU A 108 2.68 0.73 -21.35
C GLU A 108 3.55 -0.38 -21.92
N SER A 109 3.41 -1.58 -21.37
CA SER A 109 4.15 -2.76 -21.84
C SER A 109 3.36 -4.05 -21.58
N ARG A 110 3.59 -5.06 -22.41
CA ARG A 110 3.09 -6.42 -22.16
C ARG A 110 4.02 -7.11 -21.18
N GLN A 111 3.43 -7.64 -20.11
CA GLN A 111 4.13 -8.40 -19.08
C GLN A 111 3.44 -9.76 -18.93
N LYS A 112 4.17 -10.78 -18.47
CA LYS A 112 3.63 -12.11 -18.21
C LYS A 112 3.98 -12.51 -16.78
N LEU A 113 2.98 -12.96 -16.03
CA LEU A 113 3.16 -13.47 -14.67
C LEU A 113 2.65 -14.91 -14.59
N PRO A 114 3.24 -15.76 -13.73
CA PRO A 114 2.60 -17.01 -13.33
C PRO A 114 1.29 -16.71 -12.58
N GLN A 115 0.52 -17.77 -12.30
CA GLN A 115 -0.62 -17.66 -11.40
C GLN A 115 -0.15 -17.46 -9.95
N TYR A 116 -0.94 -16.74 -9.16
CA TYR A 116 -0.67 -16.50 -7.75
C TYR A 116 -1.98 -16.21 -7.01
N LEU A 117 -1.94 -16.26 -5.69
CA LEU A 117 -3.01 -15.83 -4.82
C LEU A 117 -2.72 -14.41 -4.31
N MET A 118 -3.75 -13.59 -4.19
CA MET A 118 -3.67 -12.28 -3.54
C MET A 118 -4.77 -12.14 -2.52
N ASP A 119 -4.49 -11.54 -1.36
CA ASP A 119 -5.53 -11.23 -0.39
C ASP A 119 -6.66 -10.44 -1.07
N LYS A 120 -7.90 -10.92 -0.90
CA LYS A 120 -9.12 -10.28 -1.42
C LYS A 120 -9.25 -8.86 -0.85
N MET A 121 -8.83 -8.66 0.39
CA MET A 121 -8.96 -7.42 1.15
C MET A 121 -7.60 -6.99 1.71
N ALA A 122 -7.45 -5.71 2.02
CA ALA A 122 -6.31 -5.26 2.82
C ALA A 122 -6.34 -5.92 4.22
N VAL A 123 -5.16 -6.11 4.83
CA VAL A 123 -5.05 -6.69 6.18
C VAL A 123 -5.78 -5.80 7.17
N THR A 124 -6.62 -6.39 8.02
CA THR A 124 -7.42 -5.65 9.00
C THR A 124 -6.70 -5.45 10.34
N TYR A 125 -7.22 -4.54 11.17
CA TYR A 125 -6.76 -4.42 12.56
C TYR A 125 -6.91 -5.74 13.34
N ALA A 126 -8.02 -6.46 13.18
CA ALA A 126 -8.24 -7.73 13.87
C ALA A 126 -7.20 -8.79 13.46
N GLN A 127 -6.89 -8.85 12.16
CA GLN A 127 -5.85 -9.76 11.66
C GLN A 127 -4.46 -9.36 12.16
N TYR A 128 -4.15 -8.06 12.16
CA TYR A 128 -2.87 -7.55 12.65
C TYR A 128 -2.69 -7.75 14.16
N GLN A 129 -3.77 -7.72 14.94
CA GLN A 129 -3.71 -8.04 16.37
C GLN A 129 -3.25 -9.48 16.62
N ARG A 130 -3.71 -10.45 15.82
CA ARG A 130 -3.24 -11.85 15.90
C ARG A 130 -1.73 -11.95 15.66
N PHE A 131 -1.22 -11.21 14.68
CA PHE A 131 0.22 -11.10 14.44
C PHE A 131 0.96 -10.52 15.66
N LEU A 132 0.47 -9.44 16.26
CA LEU A 132 1.09 -8.83 17.45
C LEU A 132 1.04 -9.73 18.68
N LEU A 133 0.00 -10.56 18.81
CA LEU A 133 -0.09 -11.57 19.86
C LEU A 133 1.00 -12.62 19.69
N ALA A 134 1.18 -13.14 18.47
CA ALA A 134 2.17 -14.16 18.15
C ALA A 134 3.62 -13.64 18.10
N ASN A 135 3.83 -12.34 17.83
CA ASN A 135 5.15 -11.73 17.62
C ASN A 135 5.32 -10.50 18.53
N PRO A 136 5.52 -10.70 19.84
CA PRO A 136 5.52 -9.61 20.82
C PRO A 136 6.61 -8.56 20.59
N GLU A 137 7.70 -8.90 19.89
CA GLU A 137 8.77 -7.98 19.51
C GLU A 137 8.34 -6.88 18.52
N TRP A 138 7.22 -7.08 17.82
CA TRP A 138 6.57 -6.11 16.94
C TRP A 138 5.52 -5.25 17.64
N ARG A 139 5.27 -5.44 18.94
CA ARG A 139 4.37 -4.56 19.71
C ARG A 139 4.98 -3.16 19.87
N LYS A 140 4.12 -2.16 20.07
CA LYS A 140 4.50 -0.76 20.22
C LYS A 140 5.60 -0.59 21.28
N GLY A 141 6.66 0.14 20.94
CA GLY A 141 7.80 0.40 21.82
C GLY A 141 8.79 -0.77 22.01
N ARG A 142 8.61 -1.90 21.33
CA ARG A 142 9.54 -3.04 21.39
C ARG A 142 10.65 -2.93 20.34
N LYS A 143 11.71 -3.72 20.50
CA LYS A 143 12.96 -3.61 19.72
C LYS A 143 12.72 -3.53 18.20
N LYS A 144 11.96 -4.46 17.61
CA LYS A 144 11.70 -4.46 16.16
C LYS A 144 10.86 -3.26 15.73
N ALA A 145 9.86 -2.87 16.52
CA ALA A 145 9.07 -1.68 16.26
C ALA A 145 9.92 -0.40 16.22
N VAL A 146 10.82 -0.21 17.18
CA VAL A 146 11.69 0.98 17.25
C VAL A 146 12.74 1.01 16.13
N GLU A 147 13.28 -0.16 15.76
CA GLU A 147 14.31 -0.28 14.73
C GLU A 147 13.75 -0.06 13.31
N PHE A 148 12.56 -0.59 13.03
CA PHE A 148 12.04 -0.71 11.67
C PHE A 148 10.81 0.15 11.37
N ALA A 149 10.42 1.03 12.29
CA ALA A 149 9.31 1.95 12.08
C ALA A 149 9.64 3.34 12.63
N ASP A 150 8.82 4.33 12.28
CA ASP A 150 8.88 5.67 12.84
C ASP A 150 8.05 5.79 14.13
N ALA A 151 7.99 7.00 14.70
CA ALA A 151 7.29 7.26 15.95
C ALA A 151 5.75 7.12 15.86
N ASN A 152 5.17 7.07 14.66
CA ASN A 152 3.74 6.85 14.45
C ASN A 152 3.37 5.37 14.40
N TYR A 153 4.32 4.43 14.52
CA TYR A 153 3.98 3.01 14.51
C TYR A 153 2.91 2.64 15.56
N LEU A 154 1.81 2.04 15.09
CA LEU A 154 0.63 1.70 15.90
C LEU A 154 0.11 2.88 16.72
N LYS A 155 0.12 4.10 16.14
CA LYS A 155 -0.23 5.35 16.83
C LYS A 155 -1.55 5.29 17.58
N ASP A 156 -2.56 4.70 16.95
CA ASP A 156 -3.93 4.59 17.43
C ASP A 156 -4.22 3.32 18.26
N TRP A 157 -3.20 2.50 18.52
CA TRP A 157 -3.31 1.32 19.39
C TRP A 157 -2.95 1.68 20.84
N ASN A 158 -3.67 1.06 21.77
CA ASN A 158 -3.35 1.02 23.19
C ASN A 158 -2.79 -0.36 23.55
N GLY A 159 -1.46 -0.47 23.61
CA GLY A 159 -0.80 -1.76 23.79
C GLY A 159 -1.05 -2.70 22.60
N ILE A 160 -1.83 -3.76 22.81
CA ILE A 160 -2.26 -4.72 21.77
C ILE A 160 -3.68 -4.47 21.29
N ASP A 161 -4.39 -3.50 21.87
CA ASP A 161 -5.79 -3.25 21.57
C ASP A 161 -5.91 -2.12 20.55
N TYR A 162 -6.65 -2.40 19.48
CA TYR A 162 -7.06 -1.40 18.50
C TYR A 162 -8.40 -0.76 18.91
N PRO A 163 -8.77 0.41 18.35
CA PRO A 163 -10.05 1.03 18.66
C PRO A 163 -11.22 0.11 18.32
N GLU A 164 -12.17 -0.12 19.24
CA GLU A 164 -13.20 -1.17 19.15
C GLU A 164 -13.90 -1.30 17.78
N HIS A 165 -14.21 -0.17 17.14
CA HIS A 165 -14.90 -0.10 15.85
C HIS A 165 -14.00 -0.36 14.61
N LYS A 166 -12.69 -0.57 14.80
CA LYS A 166 -11.70 -0.70 13.70
C LYS A 166 -11.38 -2.13 13.31
N GLY A 167 -11.93 -3.14 13.97
CA GLY A 167 -11.58 -4.56 13.70
C GLY A 167 -11.69 -4.98 12.23
N LYS A 168 -12.65 -4.41 11.46
CA LYS A 168 -12.84 -4.65 10.03
C LYS A 168 -12.22 -3.58 9.10
N HIS A 169 -11.57 -2.56 9.64
CA HIS A 169 -10.88 -1.55 8.86
C HIS A 169 -9.49 -2.04 8.46
N PRO A 170 -8.91 -1.52 7.36
CA PRO A 170 -7.52 -1.83 7.02
C PRO A 170 -6.59 -1.29 8.11
N VAL A 171 -5.62 -2.11 8.53
CA VAL A 171 -4.57 -1.65 9.45
C VAL A 171 -3.75 -0.55 8.77
N VAL A 172 -3.50 0.52 9.51
CA VAL A 172 -2.66 1.66 9.11
C VAL A 172 -1.63 1.94 10.21
N TYR A 173 -0.78 2.95 10.04
CA TYR A 173 0.32 3.21 10.97
C TYR A 173 1.29 2.02 11.10
N VAL A 174 1.54 1.34 9.99
CA VAL A 174 2.47 0.21 9.90
C VAL A 174 3.50 0.47 8.81
N SER A 175 4.76 0.20 9.12
CA SER A 175 5.87 0.37 8.19
C SER A 175 5.92 -0.77 7.17
N TRP A 176 6.66 -0.58 6.07
CA TRP A 176 6.89 -1.64 5.08
C TRP A 176 7.53 -2.88 5.71
N PHE A 177 8.46 -2.67 6.64
CA PHE A 177 9.13 -3.77 7.35
C PHE A 177 8.16 -4.58 8.23
N ALA A 178 7.25 -3.89 8.93
CA ALA A 178 6.24 -4.53 9.75
C ALA A 178 5.21 -5.28 8.89
N ALA A 179 4.79 -4.68 7.76
CA ALA A 179 3.94 -5.32 6.77
C ALA A 179 4.58 -6.60 6.19
N ARG A 180 5.88 -6.56 5.86
CA ARG A 180 6.64 -7.74 5.40
C ARG A 180 6.74 -8.82 6.49
N ALA A 181 6.98 -8.42 7.74
CA ALA A 181 7.04 -9.37 8.86
C ALA A 181 5.70 -10.05 9.11
N TYR A 182 4.59 -9.30 9.04
CA TYR A 182 3.25 -9.85 9.06
C TYR A 182 3.05 -10.88 7.94
N ALA A 183 3.40 -10.52 6.70
CA ALA A 183 3.19 -11.39 5.55
C ALA A 183 3.94 -12.72 5.74
N LYS A 184 5.21 -12.67 6.19
CA LYS A 184 6.01 -13.86 6.51
C LYS A 184 5.38 -14.71 7.61
N TRP A 185 4.93 -14.10 8.71
CA TRP A 185 4.24 -14.81 9.79
C TRP A 185 3.01 -15.55 9.28
N ALA A 186 2.24 -14.90 8.40
CA ALA A 186 1.06 -15.48 7.78
C ALA A 186 1.36 -16.34 6.54
N LYS A 187 2.60 -16.83 6.38
CA LYS A 187 3.04 -17.74 5.31
C LYS A 187 2.79 -17.21 3.89
N ARG A 188 2.94 -15.90 3.72
CA ARG A 188 2.74 -15.14 2.48
C ARG A 188 3.89 -14.14 2.30
N ARG A 189 3.78 -13.25 1.32
CA ARG A 189 4.69 -12.12 1.10
C ARG A 189 3.90 -10.86 0.74
N LEU A 190 4.58 -9.72 0.67
CA LEU A 190 4.01 -8.56 -0.01
C LEU A 190 3.91 -8.84 -1.51
N PRO A 191 2.86 -8.35 -2.20
CA PRO A 191 2.78 -8.46 -3.65
C PRO A 191 3.90 -7.65 -4.30
N THR A 192 4.37 -8.12 -5.45
CA THR A 192 5.13 -7.25 -6.34
C THR A 192 4.21 -6.17 -6.93
N GLU A 193 4.78 -5.06 -7.40
CA GLU A 193 4.05 -4.00 -8.08
C GLU A 193 3.30 -4.54 -9.31
N LEU A 194 3.92 -5.46 -10.04
CA LEU A 194 3.33 -6.09 -11.23
C LEU A 194 2.12 -6.95 -10.85
N GLU A 195 2.25 -7.78 -9.82
CA GLU A 195 1.14 -8.59 -9.32
C GLU A 195 0.01 -7.71 -8.79
N TRP A 196 0.35 -6.63 -8.09
CA TRP A 196 -0.65 -5.70 -7.59
C TRP A 196 -1.43 -5.06 -8.75
N GLU A 197 -0.73 -4.57 -9.79
CA GLU A 197 -1.40 -3.95 -10.93
C GLU A 197 -2.26 -4.97 -11.69
N LYS A 198 -1.73 -6.18 -11.96
CA LYS A 198 -2.50 -7.23 -12.64
C LYS A 198 -3.76 -7.58 -11.84
N ALA A 199 -3.65 -7.83 -10.54
CA ALA A 199 -4.77 -8.18 -9.68
C ALA A 199 -5.84 -7.07 -9.64
N ALA A 200 -5.44 -5.80 -9.71
CA ALA A 200 -6.35 -4.67 -9.75
C ALA A 200 -6.98 -4.45 -11.13
N ARG A 201 -6.21 -4.62 -12.21
CA ARG A 201 -6.55 -4.15 -13.56
C ARG A 201 -7.13 -5.24 -14.46
N GLY A 202 -6.78 -6.50 -14.26
CA GLY A 202 -7.02 -7.52 -15.28
C GLY A 202 -6.08 -7.39 -16.47
N THR A 203 -6.57 -7.76 -17.65
CA THR A 203 -5.76 -7.89 -18.88
C THR A 203 -6.19 -6.92 -19.99
N ASP A 204 -7.28 -6.17 -19.80
CA ASP A 204 -7.93 -5.33 -20.82
C ASP A 204 -7.48 -3.86 -20.81
N GLY A 205 -6.56 -3.49 -19.92
CA GLY A 205 -6.01 -2.14 -19.86
C GLY A 205 -6.91 -1.08 -19.22
N ARG A 206 -7.99 -1.46 -18.53
CA ARG A 206 -8.91 -0.53 -17.83
C ARG A 206 -8.21 0.43 -16.86
N ILE A 207 -8.82 1.59 -16.60
CA ILE A 207 -8.25 2.64 -15.75
C ILE A 207 -8.45 2.35 -14.24
N TYR A 208 -9.61 1.79 -13.89
CA TYR A 208 -10.03 1.46 -12.52
C TYR A 208 -10.39 -0.03 -12.42
N PRO A 209 -10.44 -0.63 -11.22
CA PRO A 209 -10.75 -2.06 -11.09
C PRO A 209 -12.08 -2.46 -11.75
N TRP A 210 -13.07 -1.58 -11.68
CA TRP A 210 -14.41 -1.75 -12.25
C TRP A 210 -14.56 -1.29 -13.72
N GLY A 211 -13.50 -0.81 -14.38
CA GLY A 211 -13.55 -0.34 -15.76
C GLY A 211 -13.02 1.08 -15.94
N ASN A 212 -13.57 1.82 -16.91
CA ASN A 212 -13.07 3.16 -17.29
C ASN A 212 -13.91 4.31 -16.73
N GLU A 213 -15.05 3.99 -16.12
CA GLU A 213 -15.92 5.00 -15.53
C GLU A 213 -15.28 5.63 -14.28
N PRO A 214 -15.39 6.97 -14.11
CA PRO A 214 -14.78 7.67 -12.98
C PRO A 214 -15.19 7.12 -11.60
N PRO A 215 -14.35 7.28 -10.56
CA PRO A 215 -14.71 6.94 -9.20
C PRO A 215 -15.93 7.74 -8.73
N THR A 216 -16.79 7.09 -7.95
CA THR A 216 -17.92 7.69 -7.24
C THR A 216 -17.88 7.23 -5.79
N LYS A 217 -18.65 7.89 -4.91
CA LYS A 217 -18.74 7.50 -3.49
C LYS A 217 -19.26 6.06 -3.28
N GLN A 218 -19.91 5.48 -4.29
CA GLN A 218 -20.36 4.09 -4.26
C GLN A 218 -19.26 3.11 -4.66
N ARG A 219 -18.21 3.57 -5.37
CA ARG A 219 -17.17 2.71 -5.97
C ARG A 219 -15.91 2.61 -5.13
N ALA A 220 -15.54 3.68 -4.44
CA ALA A 220 -14.36 3.72 -3.59
C ALA A 220 -14.45 4.82 -2.53
N ASN A 221 -13.63 4.66 -1.48
CA ASN A 221 -13.38 5.70 -0.49
C ASN A 221 -12.19 6.57 -0.91
N TYR A 222 -12.42 7.84 -1.23
CA TYR A 222 -11.38 8.79 -1.69
C TYR A 222 -11.82 10.23 -1.38
N GLY A 223 -10.93 11.21 -1.59
CA GLY A 223 -11.26 12.63 -1.56
C GLY A 223 -11.90 13.12 -0.26
N PHE A 224 -11.54 12.54 0.88
CA PHE A 224 -12.10 12.82 2.19
C PHE A 224 -13.60 12.52 2.35
N LEU A 225 -14.21 11.80 1.41
CA LEU A 225 -15.66 11.54 1.39
C LEU A 225 -16.20 10.93 2.70
N GLN A 226 -15.40 10.09 3.36
CA GLN A 226 -15.75 9.43 4.62
C GLN A 226 -14.95 9.93 5.83
N GLY A 227 -14.00 10.86 5.64
CA GLY A 227 -13.14 11.39 6.71
C GLY A 227 -12.12 10.40 7.32
N GLY A 228 -12.04 9.17 6.83
CA GLY A 228 -11.12 8.15 7.32
C GLY A 228 -11.25 6.83 6.55
N THR A 229 -10.62 5.77 7.04
CA THR A 229 -10.77 4.42 6.46
C THR A 229 -12.19 3.89 6.63
N THR A 230 -12.66 3.09 5.68
CA THR A 230 -13.90 2.30 5.75
C THR A 230 -13.58 0.81 5.95
N PRO A 231 -14.56 -0.01 6.38
CA PRO A 231 -14.41 -1.46 6.39
C PRO A 231 -13.89 -2.01 5.06
N VAL A 232 -13.06 -3.05 5.11
CA VAL A 232 -12.37 -3.62 3.95
C VAL A 232 -13.31 -4.31 2.95
N ASP A 233 -14.57 -4.53 3.33
CA ASP A 233 -15.64 -5.14 2.56
C ASP A 233 -16.71 -4.13 2.11
N ALA A 234 -16.50 -2.82 2.28
CA ALA A 234 -17.54 -1.81 2.03
C ALA A 234 -17.95 -1.62 0.55
N TYR A 235 -17.13 -2.05 -0.41
CA TYR A 235 -17.30 -1.76 -1.85
C TYR A 235 -17.32 -3.03 -2.72
N GLN A 236 -18.03 -4.07 -2.26
CA GLN A 236 -17.99 -5.41 -2.88
C GLN A 236 -18.39 -5.43 -4.36
N ALA A 237 -19.39 -4.62 -4.74
CA ALA A 237 -19.89 -4.54 -6.12
C ALA A 237 -18.87 -3.99 -7.13
N PHE A 238 -17.73 -3.48 -6.66
CA PHE A 238 -16.70 -2.84 -7.47
C PHE A 238 -15.34 -3.51 -7.31
N ALA A 239 -15.38 -4.83 -7.08
CA ALA A 239 -14.22 -5.70 -7.10
C ALA A 239 -13.43 -5.58 -8.41
N SER A 240 -12.15 -5.92 -8.34
CA SER A 240 -11.33 -6.12 -9.53
C SER A 240 -11.80 -7.34 -10.35
N PRO A 241 -11.29 -7.55 -11.58
CA PRO A 241 -11.62 -8.73 -12.39
C PRO A 241 -11.40 -10.07 -11.71
N TYR A 242 -10.51 -10.12 -10.72
CA TYR A 242 -10.16 -11.32 -9.97
C TYR A 242 -10.85 -11.39 -8.59
N GLY A 243 -11.72 -10.43 -8.26
CA GLY A 243 -12.47 -10.42 -7.00
C GLY A 243 -11.82 -9.62 -5.87
N CYS A 244 -10.63 -9.04 -6.06
CA CYS A 244 -9.98 -8.22 -5.05
C CYS A 244 -10.76 -6.92 -4.79
N LEU A 245 -11.08 -6.65 -3.53
CA LEU A 245 -11.82 -5.48 -3.09
C LEU A 245 -10.87 -4.35 -2.71
N ASN A 246 -11.34 -3.10 -2.84
CA ASN A 246 -10.61 -1.91 -2.40
C ASN A 246 -9.17 -1.86 -2.94
N MET A 247 -8.98 -2.26 -4.20
CA MET A 247 -7.68 -2.11 -4.86
C MET A 247 -7.33 -0.63 -5.06
N VAL A 248 -8.32 0.27 -5.17
CA VAL A 248 -8.08 1.71 -5.25
C VAL A 248 -8.86 2.45 -4.17
N GLY A 249 -8.27 3.51 -3.62
CA GLY A 249 -8.81 4.23 -2.47
C GLY A 249 -8.68 3.46 -1.16
N ASN A 250 -9.38 3.93 -0.12
CA ASN A 250 -9.26 3.50 1.27
C ASN A 250 -7.83 3.69 1.82
N VAL A 251 -6.86 2.85 1.49
CA VAL A 251 -5.46 3.00 1.90
C VAL A 251 -4.51 2.74 0.74
N TRP A 252 -3.39 3.47 0.72
CA TRP A 252 -2.23 3.06 -0.05
C TRP A 252 -1.75 1.70 0.42
N GLN A 253 -1.18 0.90 -0.47
CA GLN A 253 -0.76 -0.47 -0.16
C GLN A 253 0.71 -0.68 -0.50
N TRP A 254 1.49 -1.07 0.51
CA TRP A 254 2.89 -1.48 0.35
C TRP A 254 3.04 -2.63 -0.64
N CYS A 255 3.99 -2.49 -1.58
CA CYS A 255 4.47 -3.55 -2.46
C CYS A 255 5.91 -3.93 -2.11
N ALA A 256 6.38 -5.10 -2.57
CA ALA A 256 7.73 -5.60 -2.27
C ALA A 256 8.83 -4.76 -2.95
N ASP A 257 8.53 -4.22 -4.14
CA ASP A 257 9.46 -3.57 -5.05
C ASP A 257 10.02 -2.25 -4.51
N ASP A 258 11.26 -1.99 -4.89
CA ASP A 258 11.86 -0.66 -4.79
C ASP A 258 11.24 0.27 -5.83
N PHE A 259 11.02 1.53 -5.45
CA PHE A 259 10.54 2.56 -6.37
C PHE A 259 11.71 3.24 -7.08
N ASP A 260 12.50 3.98 -6.30
CA ASP A 260 13.76 4.66 -6.66
C ASP A 260 14.58 4.82 -5.38
N GLY A 261 15.90 4.62 -5.45
CA GLY A 261 16.79 4.71 -4.28
C GLY A 261 16.40 3.71 -3.19
N ASN A 262 16.16 4.19 -1.97
CA ASN A 262 15.78 3.37 -0.81
C ASN A 262 14.26 3.37 -0.53
N LEU A 263 13.45 3.89 -1.45
CA LEU A 263 12.00 3.98 -1.29
C LEU A 263 11.31 2.69 -1.75
N LYS A 264 10.17 2.37 -1.12
CA LYS A 264 9.32 1.24 -1.49
C LYS A 264 8.07 1.70 -2.23
N VAL A 265 7.63 0.88 -3.17
CA VAL A 265 6.43 1.17 -3.97
C VAL A 265 5.18 1.11 -3.08
N ILE A 266 4.32 2.11 -3.22
CA ILE A 266 2.93 2.09 -2.76
C ILE A 266 1.96 2.29 -3.92
N ARG A 267 0.81 1.60 -3.84
CA ARG A 267 -0.20 1.55 -4.90
C ARG A 267 -1.62 1.85 -4.40
N GLY A 268 -2.50 2.24 -5.33
CA GLY A 268 -3.95 2.30 -5.15
C GLY A 268 -4.55 3.63 -4.68
N GLY A 269 -3.76 4.54 -4.11
CA GLY A 269 -4.32 5.75 -3.50
C GLY A 269 -5.05 5.47 -2.18
N SER A 270 -5.44 6.52 -1.47
CA SER A 270 -6.13 6.41 -0.19
C SER A 270 -7.40 7.25 -0.11
N TRP A 271 -8.10 7.14 1.02
CA TRP A 271 -9.26 7.97 1.37
C TRP A 271 -8.99 9.48 1.32
N ARG A 272 -7.73 9.94 1.40
CA ARG A 272 -7.35 11.37 1.30
C ARG A 272 -7.10 11.84 -0.14
N ASN A 273 -6.88 10.92 -1.07
CA ASN A 273 -6.41 11.28 -2.41
C ASN A 273 -7.57 11.55 -3.38
N LEU A 274 -7.31 12.32 -4.42
CA LEU A 274 -8.31 12.63 -5.44
C LEU A 274 -8.43 11.49 -6.46
N ALA A 275 -9.51 11.52 -7.26
CA ALA A 275 -9.80 10.50 -8.26
C ALA A 275 -8.65 10.26 -9.28
N SER A 276 -7.78 11.25 -9.49
CA SER A 276 -6.59 11.12 -10.35
C SER A 276 -5.54 10.15 -9.80
N ASN A 277 -5.46 10.00 -8.47
CA ASN A 277 -4.54 9.07 -7.80
C ASN A 277 -5.08 7.64 -7.72
N LEU A 278 -6.38 7.45 -7.99
CA LEU A 278 -7.05 6.15 -7.93
C LEU A 278 -6.91 5.33 -9.22
N ARG A 279 -6.19 5.81 -10.23
CA ARG A 279 -5.94 5.03 -11.44
C ARG A 279 -5.06 3.84 -11.05
N VAL A 280 -5.41 2.64 -11.52
CA VAL A 280 -4.76 1.40 -11.11
C VAL A 280 -3.26 1.40 -11.37
N PHE A 281 -2.81 2.08 -12.42
CA PHE A 281 -1.39 2.21 -12.77
C PHE A 281 -0.64 3.32 -12.01
N TYR A 282 -1.30 4.07 -11.11
CA TYR A 282 -0.66 5.15 -10.35
C TYR A 282 0.22 4.59 -9.21
N ARG A 283 1.49 4.99 -9.17
CA ARG A 283 2.52 4.57 -8.19
C ARG A 283 3.14 5.79 -7.50
N LEU A 284 3.55 5.58 -6.25
CA LEU A 284 4.46 6.46 -5.52
C LEU A 284 5.56 5.60 -4.85
N GLY A 285 6.66 6.26 -4.48
CA GLY A 285 7.67 5.70 -3.59
C GLY A 285 7.54 6.35 -2.22
N GLU A 286 7.70 5.57 -1.15
CA GLU A 286 7.67 6.05 0.23
C GLU A 286 8.80 5.42 1.06
N ASP A 287 9.26 6.12 2.09
CA ASP A 287 10.29 5.60 2.99
C ASP A 287 9.75 4.35 3.72
N PRO A 288 10.48 3.22 3.70
CA PRO A 288 9.99 1.95 4.25
C PRO A 288 9.73 1.97 5.76
N ARG A 289 10.20 2.98 6.51
CA ARG A 289 9.95 3.16 7.95
C ARG A 289 8.69 3.97 8.24
N VAL A 290 8.17 4.73 7.27
CA VAL A 290 7.03 5.63 7.46
C VAL A 290 5.79 4.84 7.88
N CYS A 291 5.12 5.33 8.93
CA CYS A 291 3.84 4.82 9.41
C CYS A 291 2.78 5.92 9.31
N ASP A 292 1.94 5.87 8.27
CA ASP A 292 0.90 6.88 8.06
C ASP A 292 -0.51 6.31 8.23
N MET A 293 -1.47 7.17 8.56
CA MET A 293 -2.89 6.88 8.79
C MET A 293 -3.65 6.42 7.54
N HIS A 294 -2.99 6.43 6.39
CA HIS A 294 -3.57 6.10 5.09
C HIS A 294 -2.71 5.15 4.27
N ILE A 295 -1.71 4.51 4.89
CA ILE A 295 -0.89 3.46 4.28
C ILE A 295 -1.10 2.18 5.08
N GLY A 296 -1.54 1.14 4.39
CA GLY A 296 -1.64 -0.23 4.87
C GLY A 296 -1.02 -1.18 3.86
N PHE A 297 -1.51 -2.41 3.81
CA PHE A 297 -1.00 -3.42 2.88
C PHE A 297 -1.98 -4.58 2.69
N ARG A 298 -1.66 -5.43 1.72
CA ARG A 298 -2.26 -6.74 1.52
C ARG A 298 -1.15 -7.73 1.16
N CYS A 299 -1.41 -9.02 1.28
CA CYS A 299 -0.43 -10.06 0.98
C CYS A 299 -0.70 -10.73 -0.37
N ALA A 300 0.31 -11.44 -0.86
CA ALA A 300 0.24 -12.36 -1.98
C ALA A 300 0.99 -13.66 -1.65
N TRP A 301 0.72 -14.69 -2.44
CA TRP A 301 1.34 -16.00 -2.31
C TRP A 301 1.47 -16.68 -3.68
N SER A 302 2.61 -17.30 -3.93
CA SER A 302 2.85 -18.21 -5.05
C SER A 302 3.55 -19.48 -4.58
N ALA A 303 3.39 -20.57 -5.34
CA ALA A 303 4.02 -21.86 -5.03
C ALA A 303 5.56 -21.81 -4.95
N SER A 304 6.20 -20.83 -5.59
CA SER A 304 7.65 -20.60 -5.47
C SER A 304 8.08 -19.96 -4.14
N ASP A 305 7.15 -19.47 -3.32
CA ASP A 305 7.45 -18.69 -2.10
C ASP A 305 7.86 -19.56 -0.91
N THR A 306 7.92 -20.88 -1.08
CA THR A 306 8.29 -21.85 -0.04
C THR A 306 9.77 -22.29 -0.13
N ALA A 307 10.59 -21.61 -0.94
CA ALA A 307 11.95 -22.05 -1.28
C ALA A 307 13.10 -21.30 -0.58
N ASP A 308 12.85 -20.34 0.32
CA ASP A 308 13.90 -19.53 1.00
C ASP A 308 13.85 -19.62 2.53
#